data_AF-C7ZR64-F1
#
_entry.id   AF-C7ZR64-F1
#
_cell.length_a   1.000
_cell.length_b   1.000
_cell.length_c   1.000
_cell.angle_alpha   90.00
_cell.angle_beta   90.00
_cell.angle_gamma   90.00
#
_symmetry.space_group_name_H-M   'P 1'
#
loop_
_entity.id
_entity.type
_entity.pdbx_description
1 polymer ?
#
loop_
_entity_poly.entity_id
_entity_poly.type
_entity_poly.pdbx_seq_one_letter_code
_entity_poly.pdbx_strand_id
1 'polypeptide(L)'
;RLLEILPAATENESLSTRLFTADLDSTHLRYEALSYIWGAKSGIDKKHFIYVNGYRQSVTPNLHSALSSLRHPSWRRTLWVDSICINQADVQERCHQVLLMARIYAGASRVLVYLG
;
A
#
# COMPACT_ATOMS: atom_id res chain seq x y z
N ARG A 1 3.40 9.65 -1.63
CA ARG A 1 4.19 8.65 -0.84
C ARG A 1 4.08 7.29 -1.50
N LEU A 2 5.02 6.38 -1.23
CA LEU A 2 5.05 5.00 -1.69
C LEU A 2 5.32 4.05 -0.53
N LEU A 3 4.74 2.85 -0.62
CA LEU A 3 4.85 1.77 0.35
C LEU A 3 5.76 0.67 -0.20
N GLU A 4 6.87 0.40 0.47
CA GLU A 4 7.76 -0.72 0.17
C GLU A 4 7.44 -1.90 1.09
N ILE A 5 6.98 -3.01 0.52
CA ILE A 5 6.80 -4.28 1.22
C ILE A 5 8.19 -4.92 1.41
N LEU A 6 8.52 -5.29 2.63
CA LEU A 6 9.76 -6.00 2.95
C LEU A 6 9.58 -7.52 2.76
N PRO A 7 10.63 -8.23 2.32
CA PRO A 7 10.58 -9.68 2.20
C PRO A 7 10.45 -10.35 3.56
N ALA A 8 9.92 -11.56 3.57
CA ALA A 8 9.87 -12.43 4.73
C ALA A 8 10.06 -13.88 4.30
N ALA A 9 10.82 -14.66 5.05
CA ALA A 9 11.15 -16.04 4.66
C ALA A 9 9.94 -16.96 4.73
N THR A 10 8.97 -16.63 5.59
CA THR A 10 7.77 -17.43 5.81
C THR A 10 6.49 -16.57 5.72
N GLU A 11 5.40 -17.19 5.30
CA GLU A 11 4.10 -16.50 5.21
C GLU A 11 3.55 -16.07 6.58
N ASN A 12 3.94 -16.77 7.66
CA ASN A 12 3.51 -16.48 9.02
C ASN A 12 4.18 -15.25 9.65
N GLU A 13 5.24 -14.73 9.04
CA GLU A 13 5.88 -13.50 9.52
C GLU A 13 4.98 -12.29 9.30
N SER A 14 5.01 -11.37 10.27
CA SER A 14 4.26 -10.12 10.19
C SER A 14 4.61 -9.32 8.93
N LEU A 15 3.61 -8.67 8.33
CA LEU A 15 3.81 -7.80 7.18
C LEU A 15 4.54 -6.52 7.59
N SER A 16 5.85 -6.47 7.36
CA SER A 16 6.67 -5.27 7.56
C SER A 16 6.82 -4.47 6.27
N THR A 17 6.68 -3.16 6.38
CA THR A 17 6.69 -2.22 5.27
C THR A 17 7.42 -0.93 5.61
N ARG A 18 7.90 -0.22 4.60
CA ARG A 18 8.49 1.11 4.71
C ARG A 18 7.67 2.12 3.89
N LEU A 19 7.26 3.23 4.52
CA LEU A 19 6.58 4.33 3.84
C LEU A 19 7.57 5.48 3.63
N PHE A 20 7.69 5.95 2.40
CA PHE A 20 8.60 7.04 2.03
C PHE A 20 7.99 7.97 0.97
N THR A 21 8.54 9.17 0.84
CA THR A 21 8.15 10.15 -0.19
C THR A 21 9.02 9.96 -1.43
N ALA A 22 8.41 10.11 -2.60
CA ALA A 22 9.08 10.05 -3.89
C ALA A 22 8.57 11.18 -4.78
N ASP A 23 9.44 11.65 -5.67
CA ASP A 23 9.11 12.63 -6.70
C ASP A 23 8.56 11.93 -7.93
N LEU A 24 7.33 12.29 -8.32
CA LEU A 24 6.65 11.71 -9.49
C LEU A 24 7.33 12.08 -10.81
N ASP A 25 8.15 13.14 -10.84
CA ASP A 25 8.89 13.57 -12.03
C ASP A 25 10.27 12.89 -12.16
N SER A 26 10.65 12.05 -11.20
CA SER A 26 11.92 11.33 -11.25
C SER A 26 11.90 10.20 -12.28
N THR A 27 12.86 10.24 -13.23
CA THR A 27 13.05 9.19 -14.26
C THR A 27 13.46 7.84 -13.70
N HIS A 28 13.98 7.80 -12.47
CA HIS A 28 14.40 6.59 -11.79
C HIS A 28 13.31 5.99 -10.90
N LEU A 29 12.16 6.67 -10.77
CA LEU A 29 11.07 6.20 -9.95
C LEU A 29 10.41 4.98 -10.60
N ARG A 30 10.44 3.83 -9.89
CA ARG A 30 9.73 2.61 -10.28
C ARG A 30 8.84 2.15 -9.15
N TYR A 31 7.56 2.01 -9.42
CA TYR A 31 6.56 1.52 -8.48
C TYR A 31 5.37 0.93 -9.25
N GLU A 32 4.59 0.11 -8.57
CA GLU A 32 3.31 -0.39 -9.08
C GLU A 32 2.17 0.29 -8.31
N ALA A 33 0.97 0.40 -8.88
CA ALA A 33 -0.20 0.89 -8.16
C ALA A 33 -1.10 -0.29 -7.80
N LEU A 34 -1.64 -0.29 -6.58
CA LEU A 34 -2.64 -1.27 -6.17
C LEU A 34 -4.05 -0.72 -6.39
N SER A 35 -4.90 -1.50 -7.04
CA SER A 35 -6.34 -1.28 -7.13
C SER A 35 -7.03 -2.47 -6.48
N TYR A 36 -7.77 -2.21 -5.41
CA TYR A 36 -8.39 -3.27 -4.63
C TYR A 36 -9.75 -2.82 -4.11
N ILE A 37 -10.63 -3.78 -3.88
CA ILE A 37 -11.90 -3.50 -3.22
C ILE A 37 -11.59 -3.25 -1.75
N TRP A 38 -11.92 -2.05 -1.24
CA TRP A 38 -11.62 -1.66 0.14
C TRP A 38 -12.22 -2.64 1.17
N GLY A 39 -13.29 -3.34 0.77
CA GLY A 39 -14.01 -4.33 1.56
C GLY A 39 -14.88 -3.65 2.62
N ALA A 40 -15.90 -4.36 3.11
CA ALA A 40 -16.59 -3.90 4.31
C ALA A 40 -15.58 -3.90 5.47
N LYS A 41 -15.67 -2.91 6.37
CA LYS A 41 -15.05 -3.02 7.69
C LYS A 41 -15.74 -4.21 8.37
N SER A 42 -15.15 -5.41 8.25
CA SER A 42 -15.68 -6.59 8.94
C SER A 42 -15.89 -6.18 10.39
N GLY A 43 -17.06 -6.52 10.95
CA GLY A 43 -17.43 -6.21 12.31
C GLY A 43 -16.26 -6.46 13.27
N ILE A 44 -16.21 -5.65 14.32
CA ILE A 44 -15.25 -5.43 15.43
C ILE A 44 -14.19 -6.53 15.74
N ASP A 45 -14.33 -7.76 15.28
CA ASP A 45 -13.65 -8.95 15.78
C ASP A 45 -12.42 -9.43 14.96
N LYS A 46 -12.09 -8.85 13.80
CA LYS A 46 -10.84 -9.20 13.08
C LYS A 46 -10.11 -7.98 12.52
N LYS A 47 -9.40 -7.25 13.37
CA LYS A 47 -8.44 -6.24 12.94
C LYS A 47 -7.19 -6.93 12.39
N HIS A 48 -6.90 -6.69 11.11
CA HIS A 48 -5.63 -7.07 10.50
C HIS A 48 -4.61 -5.95 10.70
N PHE A 49 -3.34 -6.31 10.84
CA PHE A 49 -2.28 -5.34 11.13
C PHE A 49 -1.08 -5.55 10.23
N ILE A 50 -0.47 -4.44 9.84
CA ILE A 50 0.86 -4.39 9.22
C ILE A 50 1.76 -3.49 10.07
N TYR A 51 3.06 -3.57 9.85
CA TYR A 51 4.04 -2.66 10.42
C TYR A 51 4.49 -1.68 9.35
N VAL A 52 4.23 -0.39 9.56
CA VAL A 52 4.67 0.70 8.67
C VAL A 52 5.76 1.47 9.40
N ASN A 53 6.98 1.45 8.86
CA ASN A 53 8.15 2.07 9.50
C ASN A 53 8.33 1.61 10.98
N GLY A 54 8.03 0.34 11.26
CA GLY A 54 8.09 -0.24 12.62
C GLY A 54 6.86 0.00 13.50
N TYR A 55 5.92 0.86 13.09
CA TYR A 55 4.70 1.13 13.84
C TYR A 55 3.55 0.24 13.39
N ARG A 56 2.82 -0.35 14.34
CA ARG A 56 1.69 -1.23 14.06
C ARG A 56 0.48 -0.41 13.60
N GLN A 57 -0.01 -0.68 12.40
CA GLN A 57 -1.15 0.00 11.78
C GLN A 57 -2.24 -1.01 11.41
N SER A 58 -3.50 -0.70 11.74
CA SER A 58 -4.64 -1.53 11.34
C SER A 58 -5.01 -1.29 9.88
N VAL A 59 -5.26 -2.36 9.15
CA VAL A 59 -5.71 -2.34 7.74
C VAL A 59 -6.96 -3.20 7.55
N THR A 60 -7.65 -3.02 6.43
CA THR A 60 -8.79 -3.88 6.10
C THR A 60 -8.30 -5.31 5.78
N PRO A 61 -9.15 -6.34 5.97
CA PRO A 61 -8.79 -7.71 5.61
C PRO A 61 -8.36 -7.85 4.15
N ASN A 62 -9.06 -7.18 3.23
CA ASN A 62 -8.74 -7.18 1.81
C ASN A 62 -7.36 -6.59 1.53
N LEU A 63 -7.02 -5.46 2.16
CA LEU A 63 -5.71 -4.86 1.98
C LEU A 63 -4.61 -5.76 2.56
N HIS A 64 -4.84 -6.33 3.74
CA HIS A 64 -3.88 -7.27 4.34
C HIS A 64 -3.64 -8.47 3.42
N SER A 65 -4.70 -9.09 2.91
CA SER A 65 -4.61 -10.22 1.99
C SER A 65 -3.86 -9.85 0.72
N ALA A 66 -4.20 -8.72 0.09
CA ALA A 66 -3.51 -8.22 -1.10
C ALA A 66 -2.02 -8.00 -0.84
N LEU A 67 -1.64 -7.33 0.26
CA LEU A 67 -0.23 -7.10 0.59
C LEU A 67 0.52 -8.41 0.90
N SER A 68 -0.12 -9.36 1.59
CA SER A 68 0.41 -10.70 1.82
C SER A 68 0.70 -11.44 0.53
N SER A 69 -0.26 -11.48 -0.40
CA SER A 69 -0.09 -12.15 -1.70
C SER A 69 0.95 -11.47 -2.60
N LEU A 70 1.19 -10.17 -2.41
CA LEU A 70 2.19 -9.41 -3.16
C LEU A 70 3.59 -9.46 -2.54
N ARG A 71 3.73 -9.88 -1.28
CA ARG A 71 5.02 -10.03 -0.60
C ARG A 71 5.80 -11.19 -1.21
N HIS A 72 7.06 -10.94 -1.53
CA HIS A 72 7.96 -11.97 -2.03
C HIS A 72 8.91 -12.45 -0.93
N PRO A 73 9.37 -13.71 -0.97
CA PRO A 73 10.28 -14.23 0.05
C PRO A 73 11.64 -13.55 0.11
N SER A 74 12.13 -13.01 -1.01
CA SER A 74 13.54 -12.60 -1.14
C SER A 74 13.76 -11.17 -1.65
N TRP A 75 12.73 -10.49 -2.15
CA TRP A 75 12.89 -9.13 -2.68
C TRP A 75 11.83 -8.17 -2.15
N ARG A 76 12.19 -6.89 -2.15
CA ARG A 76 11.30 -5.78 -1.77
C ARG A 76 10.40 -5.42 -2.95
N ARG A 77 9.23 -4.86 -2.65
CA ARG A 77 8.26 -4.45 -3.67
C ARG A 77 7.69 -3.09 -3.34
N THR A 78 7.76 -2.14 -4.28
CA THR A 78 7.31 -0.77 -4.08
C THR A 78 5.95 -0.55 -4.73
N LEU A 79 4.96 -0.18 -3.92
CA LEU A 79 3.57 0.02 -4.31
C LEU A 79 3.08 1.41 -3.93
N TRP A 80 2.16 1.95 -4.72
CA TRP A 80 1.24 2.99 -4.28
C TRP A 80 -0.07 2.35 -3.83
N VAL A 81 -0.48 2.63 -2.60
CA VAL A 81 -1.71 2.13 -1.97
C VAL A 81 -2.43 3.32 -1.35
N ASP A 82 -3.57 3.73 -1.91
CA ASP A 82 -4.29 4.95 -1.52
C ASP A 82 -4.48 5.10 0.00
N SER A 83 -4.96 4.06 0.68
CA SER A 83 -5.31 4.08 2.10
C SER A 83 -4.12 4.25 3.04
N ILE A 84 -2.89 3.97 2.57
CA ILE A 84 -1.64 4.09 3.34
C ILE A 84 -0.81 5.29 2.85
N CYS A 85 -0.76 5.50 1.54
CA CYS A 85 0.07 6.53 0.91
C CYS A 85 -0.54 7.93 0.98
N ILE A 86 -1.84 8.02 1.28
CA ILE A 86 -2.56 9.28 1.52
C ILE A 86 -2.85 9.41 3.01
N ASN A 87 -2.73 10.62 3.57
CA ASN A 87 -2.97 10.89 4.97
C ASN A 87 -4.47 11.10 5.11
N GLN A 88 -5.15 10.02 5.46
CA GLN A 88 -6.61 10.01 5.55
C GLN A 88 -7.17 10.99 6.61
N ALA A 89 -6.33 11.47 7.54
CA ALA A 89 -6.70 12.44 8.56
C ALA A 89 -6.57 13.90 8.09
N ASP A 90 -5.83 14.18 7.02
CA ASP A 90 -5.66 15.52 6.46
C ASP A 90 -6.52 15.66 5.20
N VAL A 91 -7.62 16.40 5.33
CA VAL A 91 -8.57 16.58 4.23
C VAL A 91 -7.95 17.35 3.07
N GLN A 92 -7.09 18.33 3.33
CA GLN A 92 -6.47 19.15 2.28
C GLN A 92 -5.46 18.31 1.49
N GLU A 93 -4.61 17.56 2.19
CA GLU A 93 -3.66 16.64 1.55
C GLU A 93 -4.40 15.54 0.77
N ARG A 94 -5.45 14.96 1.35
CA ARG A 94 -6.27 13.96 0.68
C ARG A 94 -6.89 14.50 -0.61
N CYS A 95 -7.50 15.68 -0.58
CA CYS A 95 -8.06 16.31 -1.79
C CYS A 95 -6.98 16.51 -2.86
N HIS A 96 -5.79 16.99 -2.46
CA HIS A 96 -4.67 17.14 -3.38
C HIS A 96 -4.20 15.80 -3.97
N GLN A 97 -4.07 14.76 -3.14
CA GLN A 97 -3.68 13.42 -3.61
C GLN A 97 -4.73 12.80 -4.55
N VAL A 98 -6.02 13.03 -4.31
CA VAL A 98 -7.10 12.59 -5.21
C VAL A 98 -6.95 13.22 -6.60
N LEU A 99 -6.61 14.50 -6.69
CA LEU A 99 -6.33 15.17 -7.96
C LEU A 99 -5.11 14.58 -8.68
N LEU A 100 -4.15 14.04 -7.94
CA LEU A 100 -2.95 13.39 -8.49
C LEU A 100 -3.16 11.93 -8.88
N MET A 101 -4.27 11.28 -8.50
CA MET A 101 -4.47 9.84 -8.71
C MET A 101 -4.30 9.44 -10.17
N ALA A 102 -4.88 10.19 -11.11
CA ALA A 102 -4.75 9.89 -12.54
C ALA A 102 -3.28 9.82 -12.98
N ARG A 103 -2.47 10.78 -12.53
CA ARG A 103 -1.03 10.84 -12.83
C ARG A 103 -0.26 9.73 -12.12
N ILE A 104 -0.61 9.41 -10.87
CA ILE A 104 0.02 8.33 -10.11
C ILE A 104 -0.25 6.97 -10.75
N TYR A 105 -1.48 6.69 -11.18
CA TYR A 105 -1.81 5.45 -11.89
C TYR A 105 -1.12 5.39 -13.26
N ALA A 106 -1.12 6.50 -14.00
CA ALA A 106 -0.45 6.56 -15.32
C ALA A 106 1.07 6.39 -15.24
N GLY A 107 1.71 6.87 -14.17
CA GLY A 107 3.15 6.74 -13.93
C GLY A 107 3.59 5.39 -13.33
N ALA A 108 2.64 4.56 -12.89
CA ALA A 108 2.97 3.25 -12.34
C ALA A 108 3.45 2.30 -13.44
N SER A 109 4.44 1.45 -13.14
CA SER A 109 4.95 0.45 -14.09
C SER A 109 3.89 -0.59 -14.48
N ARG A 110 2.94 -0.83 -13.57
CA ARG A 110 1.69 -1.57 -13.82
C ARG A 110 0.70 -1.31 -12.70
N VAL A 111 -0.56 -1.60 -12.97
CA VAL A 111 -1.65 -1.58 -11.97
C VAL A 111 -1.97 -3.03 -11.60
N LEU A 112 -1.88 -3.34 -10.31
CA LEU A 112 -2.21 -4.63 -9.75
C LEU A 112 -3.65 -4.58 -9.26
N VAL A 113 -4.51 -5.41 -9.83
CA VAL A 113 -5.93 -5.49 -9.43
C VAL A 113 -6.11 -6.68 -8.48
N TYR A 114 -6.67 -6.43 -7.30
CA TYR A 114 -6.97 -7.46 -6.30
C TYR A 114 -8.48 -7.54 -6.04
N LEU A 115 -9.07 -8.71 -6.31
CA LEU A 115 -10.52 -8.92 -6.30
C LEU A 115 -11.05 -9.69 -5.09
N GLY A 116 -10.17 -10.17 -4.19
CA GLY A 116 -10.54 -11.04 -3.08
C GLY A 116 -9.84 -12.38 -3.17
#